data_AF-A0A8J7JLE5-F1
#
_entry.id   AF-A0A8J7JLE5-F1
#
_cell.length_a   1.000
_cell.length_b   1.000
_cell.length_c   1.000
_cell.angle_alpha   90.00
_cell.angle_beta   90.00
_cell.angle_gamma   90.00
#
_symmetry.space_group_name_H-M   'P 1'
#
loop_
_entity.id
_entity.type
_entity.pdbx_description
1 polymer ?
#
loop_
_entity_poly.entity_id
_entity_poly.type
_entity_poly.pdbx_seq_one_letter_code
_entity_poly.pdbx_strand_id
1 'polypeptide(L)'
;MSIQKFPLEKIKKVRQYIQMMLTLPSTEPSVQAQEGTAAEEPPEPESLDDLSGIFAHGSVPQAEVVPATRQASEWFVSTVNPGAALLKLPGLTLKPHYRLVSYLYRTQQDGIGLVWAVPEAFGVMAHLEKALETSGSLSKPPQPAGALKYFMEAIEGDRSPASFVIASVLRRELQEFGALGQRRTWSHHHLIDTVPAQLQWQWRADPPKDLSPKVKVSESLAIVEFFTCRSTPPLTLFRHVDQYSAAHYQPNSIDKSIAVAKP
;
A
#
# COMPACT_ATOMS: atom_id res chain seq x y z
N MET A 1 -8.21 -8.81 32.04
CA MET A 1 -7.92 -8.40 30.64
C MET A 1 -6.94 -9.39 30.04
N SER A 2 -7.29 -10.07 28.97
CA SER A 2 -6.41 -11.06 28.32
C SER A 2 -5.57 -10.39 27.24
N ILE A 3 -4.27 -10.71 27.20
CA ILE A 3 -3.39 -10.34 26.10
C ILE A 3 -3.34 -11.53 25.15
N GLN A 4 -3.75 -11.33 23.91
CA GLN A 4 -3.66 -12.36 22.87
C GLN A 4 -2.43 -12.08 22.00
N LYS A 5 -1.57 -13.09 21.87
CA LYS A 5 -0.40 -13.06 20.97
C LYS A 5 -0.75 -13.70 19.63
N PHE A 6 -0.12 -13.20 18.58
CA PHE A 6 -0.31 -13.68 17.23
C PHE A 6 1.03 -14.16 16.65
N PRO A 7 1.07 -15.36 16.03
CA PRO A 7 2.24 -15.81 15.30
C PRO A 7 2.57 -14.85 14.16
N LEU A 8 3.83 -14.42 14.08
CA LEU A 8 4.31 -13.48 13.06
C LEU A 8 3.97 -13.93 11.64
N GLU A 9 4.14 -15.22 11.36
CA GLU A 9 3.89 -15.81 10.04
C GLU A 9 2.42 -15.67 9.59
N LYS A 10 1.45 -15.67 10.51
CA LYS A 10 0.05 -15.41 10.15
C LYS A 10 -0.16 -13.98 9.69
N ILE A 11 0.48 -13.02 10.37
CA ILE A 11 0.38 -11.59 10.05
C ILE A 11 1.10 -11.30 8.73
N LYS A 12 2.27 -11.93 8.49
CA LYS A 12 2.97 -11.84 7.20
C LYS A 12 2.10 -12.35 6.04
N LYS A 13 1.41 -13.48 6.20
CA LYS A 13 0.48 -14.00 5.17
C LYS A 13 -0.67 -13.03 4.89
N VAL A 14 -1.26 -12.44 5.94
CA VAL A 14 -2.28 -11.40 5.79
C VAL A 14 -1.72 -10.21 5.01
N ARG A 15 -0.52 -9.73 5.37
CA ARG A 15 0.15 -8.63 4.68
C ARG A 15 0.39 -8.93 3.21
N GLN A 16 0.95 -10.11 2.91
CA GLN A 16 1.21 -10.56 1.54
C GLN A 16 -0.08 -10.62 0.71
N TYR A 17 -1.17 -11.13 1.28
CA TYR A 17 -2.47 -11.14 0.63
C TYR A 17 -2.96 -9.71 0.30
N ILE A 18 -2.88 -8.78 1.27
CA ILE A 18 -3.26 -7.38 1.04
C ILE A 18 -2.41 -6.76 -0.08
N GLN A 19 -1.09 -6.97 -0.04
CA GLN A 19 -0.17 -6.46 -1.05
C GLN A 19 -0.48 -7.00 -2.45
N MET A 20 -0.76 -8.29 -2.56
CA MET A 20 -1.17 -8.92 -3.83
C MET A 20 -2.44 -8.25 -4.39
N MET A 21 -3.44 -7.97 -3.55
CA MET A 21 -4.68 -7.30 -3.97
C MET A 21 -4.50 -5.82 -4.34
N LEU A 22 -3.43 -5.19 -3.87
CA LEU A 22 -3.09 -3.79 -4.11
C LEU A 22 -2.02 -3.61 -5.20
N THR A 23 -1.69 -4.67 -5.94
CA THR A 23 -0.74 -4.59 -7.06
C THR A 23 -1.36 -3.82 -8.21
N LEU A 24 -0.66 -2.78 -8.70
CA LEU A 24 -1.10 -2.01 -9.86
C LEU A 24 -0.88 -2.82 -11.14
N PRO A 25 -1.84 -2.82 -12.08
CA PRO A 25 -1.67 -3.49 -13.37
C PRO A 25 -0.64 -2.71 -14.21
N SER A 26 0.06 -3.43 -15.10
CA SER A 26 1.06 -2.85 -16.01
C SER A 26 0.51 -1.78 -16.97
N THR A 27 -0.82 -1.70 -17.10
CA THR A 27 -1.53 -0.71 -17.92
C THR A 27 -1.65 0.66 -17.25
N GLU A 28 -1.42 0.75 -15.93
CA GLU A 28 -1.36 2.06 -15.28
C GLU A 28 0.00 2.72 -15.52
N PRO A 29 0.06 4.06 -15.66
CA PRO A 29 1.32 4.78 -15.79
C PRO A 29 2.26 4.39 -14.65
N SER A 30 3.29 3.63 -14.98
CA SER A 30 4.34 3.21 -14.06
C SER A 30 5.57 4.08 -14.27
N VAL A 31 6.31 4.32 -13.18
CA VAL A 31 7.68 4.83 -13.30
C VAL A 31 8.47 3.71 -13.97
N GLN A 32 8.85 3.90 -15.24
CA GLN A 32 9.88 3.07 -15.85
C GLN A 32 11.15 3.29 -15.03
N ALA A 33 11.50 2.33 -14.19
CA ALA A 33 12.88 2.22 -13.74
C ALA A 33 13.71 1.96 -15.00
N GLN A 34 14.49 2.95 -15.44
CA GLN A 34 15.61 2.67 -16.32
C GLN A 34 16.60 1.81 -15.51
N GLU A 35 16.37 0.50 -15.48
CA GLU A 35 17.49 -0.43 -15.42
C GLU A 35 18.24 -0.24 -16.74
N GLY A 36 19.50 0.17 -16.64
CA GLY A 36 20.34 0.45 -17.79
C GLY A 36 20.52 -0.79 -18.66
N THR A 37 19.74 -0.89 -19.71
CA THR A 37 20.14 -1.59 -20.93
C THR A 37 20.51 -0.53 -21.94
N ALA A 38 21.76 -0.55 -22.37
CA ALA A 38 22.25 0.27 -23.46
C ALA A 38 21.27 0.22 -24.64
N ALA A 39 21.02 1.36 -25.26
CA ALA A 39 20.32 1.42 -26.53
C ALA A 39 21.16 0.66 -27.57
N GLU A 40 20.81 -0.61 -27.83
CA GLU A 40 21.15 -1.25 -29.09
C GLU A 40 20.12 -0.77 -30.11
N GLU A 41 20.54 0.22 -30.88
CA GLU A 41 19.92 0.63 -32.12
C GLU A 41 19.82 -0.61 -33.03
N PRO A 42 18.62 -1.04 -33.47
CA PRO A 42 18.52 -2.21 -34.34
C PRO A 42 19.20 -1.87 -35.68
N PRO A 43 20.08 -2.72 -36.21
CA PRO A 43 20.76 -2.43 -37.48
C PRO A 43 19.73 -2.37 -38.61
N GLU A 44 19.86 -1.35 -39.47
CA GLU A 44 19.04 -1.25 -40.68
C GLU A 44 19.31 -2.45 -41.60
N PRO A 45 18.25 -3.10 -42.14
CA PRO A 45 18.43 -4.26 -43.01
C PRO A 45 18.92 -3.84 -44.40
N GLU A 46 20.06 -4.39 -44.84
CA GLU A 46 20.67 -4.09 -46.14
C GLU A 46 20.13 -4.95 -47.31
N SER A 47 19.13 -5.82 -47.09
CA SER A 47 18.60 -6.69 -48.16
C SER A 47 17.17 -7.18 -47.95
N LEU A 48 16.45 -7.40 -49.06
CA LEU A 48 15.08 -7.92 -49.12
C LEU A 48 14.96 -9.43 -48.81
N ASP A 49 16.07 -10.18 -48.79
CA ASP A 49 16.07 -11.63 -48.51
C ASP A 49 15.97 -11.98 -47.00
N ASP A 50 16.24 -11.01 -46.11
CA ASP A 50 16.12 -11.17 -44.66
C ASP A 50 14.67 -11.09 -44.13
N LEU A 51 13.70 -10.81 -45.01
CA LEU A 51 12.28 -10.77 -44.66
C LEU A 51 11.67 -12.16 -44.46
N SER A 52 12.36 -13.23 -44.87
CA SER A 52 11.87 -14.61 -44.79
C SER A 52 11.94 -15.20 -43.37
N GLY A 53 12.78 -14.66 -42.48
CA GLY A 53 12.82 -15.00 -41.05
C GLY A 53 11.74 -14.33 -40.21
N ILE A 54 11.08 -13.28 -40.74
CA ILE A 54 10.09 -12.46 -40.02
C ILE A 54 8.71 -13.12 -39.97
N PHE A 55 8.42 -14.07 -40.87
CA PHE A 55 7.11 -14.73 -40.97
C PHE A 55 7.00 -16.10 -40.27
N ALA A 56 8.07 -16.57 -39.59
CA ALA A 56 8.04 -17.84 -38.87
C ALA A 56 7.45 -17.75 -37.44
N HIS A 57 7.21 -16.55 -36.92
CA HIS A 57 6.56 -16.36 -35.62
C HIS A 57 5.17 -15.74 -35.80
N GLY A 58 4.18 -16.60 -35.98
CA GLY A 58 2.77 -16.21 -35.98
C GLY A 58 2.33 -15.71 -34.61
N SER A 59 2.04 -14.41 -34.52
CA SER A 59 1.09 -13.86 -33.54
C SER A 59 0.37 -12.68 -34.17
N VAL A 60 -0.96 -12.75 -34.11
CA VAL A 60 -1.99 -11.75 -34.39
C VAL A 60 -1.50 -10.31 -34.17
N PRO A 61 -1.86 -9.32 -35.03
CA PRO A 61 -1.52 -7.94 -34.75
C PRO A 61 -2.16 -7.53 -33.42
N GLN A 62 -1.33 -7.43 -32.39
CA GLN A 62 -1.63 -6.60 -31.24
C GLN A 62 -1.91 -5.23 -31.82
N ALA A 63 -3.15 -4.77 -31.67
CA ALA A 63 -3.43 -3.34 -31.69
C ALA A 63 -2.31 -2.68 -30.88
N GLU A 64 -1.57 -1.78 -31.51
CA GLU A 64 -0.67 -0.88 -30.81
C GLU A 64 -1.49 -0.22 -29.71
N VAL A 65 -1.43 -0.78 -28.50
CA VAL A 65 -1.83 -0.09 -27.30
C VAL A 65 -0.71 0.92 -27.13
N VAL A 66 -0.82 2.04 -27.83
CA VAL A 66 -0.10 3.26 -27.52
C VAL A 66 -0.28 3.41 -26.00
N PRO A 67 0.77 3.24 -25.17
CA PRO A 67 0.63 3.59 -23.78
C PRO A 67 0.36 5.09 -23.84
N ALA A 68 -0.86 5.49 -23.49
CA ALA A 68 -1.21 6.89 -23.38
C ALA A 68 -0.15 7.50 -22.46
N THR A 69 0.79 8.23 -23.05
CA THR A 69 1.80 9.03 -22.37
C THR A 69 1.06 10.20 -21.74
N ARG A 70 0.22 9.90 -20.73
CA ARG A 70 -0.29 10.93 -19.83
C ARG A 70 0.94 11.60 -19.26
N GLN A 71 1.05 12.91 -19.49
CA GLN A 71 2.16 13.70 -18.96
C GLN A 71 2.27 13.41 -17.46
N ALA A 72 3.43 12.88 -17.07
CA ALA A 72 3.69 12.39 -15.73
C ALA A 72 3.80 13.55 -14.75
N SER A 73 2.66 14.16 -14.36
CA SER A 73 2.51 15.15 -13.28
C SER A 73 1.04 15.47 -12.97
N GLU A 74 0.11 14.54 -13.22
CA GLU A 74 -1.31 14.76 -12.94
C GLU A 74 -1.92 13.62 -12.13
N TRP A 75 -2.97 13.94 -11.38
CA TRP A 75 -3.76 12.95 -10.66
C TRP A 75 -4.66 12.19 -11.64
N PHE A 76 -4.80 10.89 -11.44
CA PHE A 76 -5.78 10.07 -12.15
C PHE A 76 -6.45 9.06 -11.23
N VAL A 77 -7.65 8.61 -11.58
CA VAL A 77 -8.36 7.56 -10.86
C VAL A 77 -7.70 6.21 -11.18
N SER A 78 -7.34 5.43 -10.16
CA SER A 78 -6.84 4.07 -10.36
C SER A 78 -7.98 3.11 -10.64
N THR A 79 -7.68 2.10 -11.45
CA THR A 79 -8.60 1.01 -11.77
C THR A 79 -8.62 -0.07 -10.68
N VAL A 80 -7.62 -0.09 -9.81
CA VAL A 80 -7.53 -1.05 -8.70
C VAL A 80 -8.57 -0.70 -7.65
N ASN A 81 -9.39 -1.69 -7.29
CA ASN A 81 -10.35 -1.57 -6.18
C ASN A 81 -9.67 -1.93 -4.85
N PRO A 82 -9.33 -0.96 -3.97
CA PRO A 82 -8.66 -1.27 -2.70
C PRO A 82 -9.56 -2.07 -1.75
N GLY A 83 -10.88 -1.99 -1.92
CA GLY A 83 -11.85 -2.75 -1.15
C GLY A 83 -11.83 -4.25 -1.44
N ALA A 84 -11.25 -4.67 -2.57
CA ALA A 84 -11.10 -6.09 -2.91
C ALA A 84 -10.23 -6.85 -1.89
N ALA A 85 -9.30 -6.15 -1.22
CA ALA A 85 -8.51 -6.72 -0.14
C ALA A 85 -9.38 -7.15 1.06
N LEU A 86 -10.55 -6.54 1.30
CA LEU A 86 -11.40 -6.89 2.44
C LEU A 86 -12.17 -8.20 2.25
N LEU A 87 -12.34 -8.66 1.01
CA LEU A 87 -13.21 -9.81 0.69
C LEU A 87 -12.79 -11.12 1.37
N LYS A 88 -11.49 -11.32 1.61
CA LYS A 88 -10.97 -12.54 2.28
C LYS A 88 -10.29 -12.25 3.62
N LEU A 89 -10.35 -11.01 4.11
CA LEU A 89 -9.78 -10.69 5.42
C LEU A 89 -10.73 -11.14 6.52
N PRO A 90 -10.29 -12.03 7.44
CA PRO A 90 -11.18 -12.53 8.47
C PRO A 90 -11.52 -11.42 9.48
N GLY A 91 -12.80 -11.31 9.80
CA GLY A 91 -13.31 -10.41 10.82
C GLY A 91 -13.29 -8.92 10.44
N LEU A 92 -13.04 -8.57 9.17
CA LEU A 92 -13.15 -7.20 8.66
C LEU A 92 -14.02 -7.15 7.41
N THR A 93 -14.85 -6.12 7.33
CA THR A 93 -15.70 -5.84 6.17
C THR A 93 -15.75 -4.35 5.90
N LEU A 94 -16.16 -4.00 4.69
CA LEU A 94 -16.53 -2.62 4.35
C LEU A 94 -17.99 -2.41 4.76
N LYS A 95 -18.29 -1.28 5.40
CA LYS A 95 -19.67 -0.91 5.75
C LYS A 95 -20.56 -0.90 4.50
N PRO A 96 -21.84 -1.28 4.64
CA PRO A 96 -22.80 -1.15 3.55
C PRO A 96 -22.82 0.29 3.00
N HIS A 97 -23.07 0.41 1.70
CA HIS A 97 -23.17 1.69 0.99
C HIS A 97 -21.89 2.51 0.91
N TYR A 98 -20.74 1.97 1.32
CA TYR A 98 -19.44 2.58 1.07
C TYR A 98 -18.64 1.76 0.07
N ARG A 99 -17.76 2.44 -0.66
CA ARG A 99 -16.72 1.83 -1.48
C ARG A 99 -15.39 2.53 -1.26
N LEU A 100 -14.31 1.78 -1.37
CA LEU A 100 -12.96 2.34 -1.43
C LEU A 100 -12.62 2.68 -2.87
N VAL A 101 -12.08 3.87 -3.09
CA VAL A 101 -11.60 4.35 -4.39
C VAL A 101 -10.21 4.92 -4.21
N SER A 102 -9.42 4.92 -5.28
CA SER A 102 -8.06 5.41 -5.20
C SER A 102 -7.69 6.34 -6.36
N TYR A 103 -6.84 7.31 -6.01
CA TYR A 103 -6.24 8.25 -6.94
C TYR A 103 -4.73 8.07 -6.89
N LEU A 104 -4.10 8.20 -8.05
CA LEU A 104 -2.66 8.08 -8.19
C LEU A 104 -2.11 9.35 -8.81
N TYR A 105 -0.94 9.77 -8.32
CA TYR A 105 -0.13 10.80 -8.92
C TYR A 105 1.22 10.18 -9.27
N ARG A 106 1.72 10.43 -10.47
CA ARG A 106 2.96 9.85 -10.99
C ARG A 106 3.83 10.94 -11.59
N THR A 107 5.12 10.90 -11.25
CA THR A 107 6.19 11.64 -11.94
C THR A 107 7.17 10.64 -12.53
N GLN A 108 8.23 11.11 -13.18
CA GLN A 108 9.25 10.22 -13.76
C GLN A 108 10.01 9.38 -12.72
N GLN A 109 10.09 9.80 -11.45
CA GLN A 109 10.91 9.14 -10.42
C GLN A 109 10.14 8.76 -9.16
N ASP A 110 8.90 9.27 -9.02
CA ASP A 110 8.17 9.25 -7.77
C ASP A 110 6.67 9.08 -8.01
N GLY A 111 5.95 8.74 -6.95
CA GLY A 111 4.53 8.51 -7.03
C GLY A 111 3.90 8.44 -5.65
N ILE A 112 2.64 8.87 -5.58
CA ILE A 112 1.81 8.74 -4.39
C ILE A 112 0.44 8.23 -4.82
N GLY A 113 -0.21 7.47 -3.95
CA GLY A 113 -1.62 7.18 -4.08
C GLY A 113 -2.39 7.64 -2.85
N LEU A 114 -3.68 7.83 -3.05
CA LEU A 114 -4.63 8.19 -2.01
C LEU A 114 -5.80 7.23 -2.09
N VAL A 115 -6.25 6.74 -0.94
CA VAL A 115 -7.44 5.91 -0.82
C VAL A 115 -8.50 6.70 -0.06
N TRP A 116 -9.68 6.80 -0.67
CA TRP A 116 -10.86 7.43 -0.07
C TRP A 116 -11.95 6.38 0.14
N ALA A 117 -12.72 6.56 1.21
CA ALA A 117 -14.00 5.87 1.35
C ALA A 117 -15.11 6.84 0.94
N VAL A 118 -15.91 6.45 -0.04
CA VAL A 118 -17.01 7.26 -0.58
C VAL A 118 -18.32 6.48 -0.52
N PRO A 119 -19.47 7.16 -0.36
CA PRO A 119 -20.76 6.53 -0.58
C PRO A 119 -20.82 5.88 -1.97
N GLU A 120 -21.45 4.72 -2.08
CA GLU A 120 -21.49 3.91 -3.29
C GLU A 120 -21.99 4.69 -4.50
N ALA A 121 -23.04 5.51 -4.31
CA ALA A 121 -23.60 6.39 -5.34
C ALA A 121 -22.60 7.40 -5.92
N PHE A 122 -21.59 7.81 -5.14
CA PHE A 122 -20.57 8.79 -5.56
C PHE A 122 -19.26 8.16 -6.03
N GLY A 123 -19.11 6.83 -5.97
CA GLY A 123 -17.88 6.19 -6.45
C GLY A 123 -17.88 5.83 -7.94
N VAL A 124 -18.91 6.22 -8.69
CA VAL A 124 -18.93 6.04 -10.15
C VAL A 124 -17.90 6.96 -10.82
N MET A 125 -17.27 6.51 -11.91
CA MET A 125 -16.17 7.21 -12.59
C MET A 125 -16.45 8.69 -12.86
N ALA A 126 -17.64 9.04 -13.36
CA ALA A 126 -18.02 10.43 -13.63
C ALA A 126 -17.94 11.34 -12.39
N HIS A 127 -18.29 10.83 -11.20
CA HIS A 127 -18.14 11.59 -9.95
C HIS A 127 -16.69 11.68 -9.49
N LEU A 128 -15.90 10.63 -9.71
CA LEU A 128 -14.49 10.59 -9.33
C LEU A 128 -13.64 11.52 -10.21
N GLU A 129 -13.92 11.59 -11.51
CA GLU A 129 -13.24 12.47 -12.46
C GLU A 129 -13.51 13.94 -12.18
N LYS A 130 -14.73 14.29 -11.72
CA LYS A 130 -15.06 15.65 -11.28
C LYS A 130 -14.14 16.16 -10.17
N ALA A 131 -13.63 15.28 -9.31
CA ALA A 131 -12.67 15.67 -8.27
C ALA A 131 -11.28 16.03 -8.83
N LEU A 132 -10.93 15.53 -10.02
CA LEU A 132 -9.67 15.84 -10.69
C LEU A 132 -9.65 17.25 -11.28
N GLU A 133 -10.80 17.78 -11.71
CA GLU A 133 -10.93 19.13 -12.30
C GLU A 133 -10.40 20.23 -11.36
N THR A 134 -10.48 20.00 -10.05
CA THR A 134 -10.02 20.94 -9.01
C THR A 134 -8.64 20.61 -8.44
N SER A 135 -7.99 19.54 -8.92
CA SER A 135 -6.81 18.93 -8.32
C SER A 135 -5.64 18.84 -9.30
N GLY A 136 -4.93 19.96 -9.46
CA GLY A 136 -3.81 20.07 -10.41
C GLY A 136 -2.41 19.82 -9.82
N SER A 137 -2.26 19.58 -8.51
CA SER A 137 -0.93 19.43 -7.91
C SER A 137 -0.92 18.48 -6.71
N LEU A 138 0.27 18.01 -6.32
CA LEU A 138 0.48 17.24 -5.09
C LEU A 138 -0.04 17.96 -3.82
N SER A 139 0.00 19.29 -3.80
CA SER A 139 -0.47 20.09 -2.65
C SER A 139 -1.99 20.24 -2.57
N LYS A 140 -2.70 19.88 -3.64
CA LYS A 140 -4.17 19.90 -3.73
C LYS A 140 -4.68 18.54 -4.22
N PRO A 141 -4.63 17.50 -3.37
CA PRO A 141 -5.07 16.17 -3.75
C PRO A 141 -6.57 16.14 -4.10
N PRO A 142 -7.01 15.22 -4.96
CA PRO A 142 -8.42 15.02 -5.27
C PRO A 142 -9.18 14.56 -4.04
N GLN A 143 -10.31 15.21 -3.78
CA GLN A 143 -11.25 14.84 -2.74
C GLN A 143 -12.62 14.60 -3.37
N PRO A 144 -13.05 13.34 -3.51
CA PRO A 144 -14.37 13.00 -4.04
C PRO A 144 -15.51 13.58 -3.19
N ALA A 145 -16.64 13.84 -3.83
CA ALA A 145 -17.85 14.25 -3.15
C ALA A 145 -18.30 13.19 -2.14
N GLY A 146 -18.61 13.63 -0.91
CA GLY A 146 -19.07 12.74 0.16
C GLY A 146 -17.99 11.83 0.74
N ALA A 147 -16.71 11.98 0.36
CA ALA A 147 -15.63 11.18 0.92
C ALA A 147 -15.50 11.38 2.43
N LEU A 148 -15.35 10.28 3.17
CA LEU A 148 -15.01 10.32 4.59
C LEU A 148 -13.60 10.89 4.76
N LYS A 149 -13.38 11.60 5.86
CA LYS A 149 -12.07 12.18 6.19
C LYS A 149 -11.00 11.09 6.34
N TYR A 150 -11.36 9.98 6.98
CA TYR A 150 -10.48 8.81 7.09
C TYR A 150 -11.18 7.58 6.52
N PHE A 151 -10.53 6.88 5.57
CA PHE A 151 -11.12 5.70 4.94
C PHE A 151 -11.42 4.56 5.93
N MET A 152 -10.68 4.48 7.05
CA MET A 152 -10.92 3.47 8.09
C MET A 152 -12.27 3.66 8.81
N GLU A 153 -12.91 4.83 8.69
CA GLU A 153 -14.28 5.03 9.20
C GLU A 153 -15.32 4.21 8.44
N ALA A 154 -15.03 3.82 7.19
CA ALA A 154 -15.87 2.92 6.41
C ALA A 154 -15.60 1.44 6.69
N ILE A 155 -14.58 1.11 7.49
CA ILE A 155 -14.24 -0.26 7.84
C ILE A 155 -14.96 -0.65 9.13
N GLU A 156 -15.51 -1.87 9.15
CA GLU A 156 -16.08 -2.50 10.32
C GLU A 156 -15.53 -3.92 10.48
N GLY A 157 -15.89 -4.58 11.58
CA GLY A 157 -15.35 -5.89 11.90
C GLY A 157 -15.96 -6.48 13.15
N ASP A 158 -15.60 -7.74 13.41
CA ASP A 158 -16.17 -8.57 14.47
C ASP A 158 -15.67 -8.23 15.90
N ARG A 159 -14.82 -7.20 16.02
CA ARG A 159 -14.18 -6.76 17.26
C ARG A 159 -13.32 -7.83 17.94
N SER A 160 -12.96 -8.89 17.23
CA SER A 160 -12.02 -9.89 17.71
C SER A 160 -10.61 -9.29 17.79
N PRO A 161 -9.74 -9.78 18.69
CA PRO A 161 -8.35 -9.38 18.72
C PRO A 161 -7.65 -9.54 17.35
N ALA A 162 -8.02 -10.55 16.56
CA ALA A 162 -7.47 -10.78 15.23
C ALA A 162 -7.84 -9.65 14.26
N SER A 163 -9.10 -9.23 14.22
CA SER A 163 -9.58 -8.15 13.35
C SER A 163 -8.81 -6.85 13.55
N PHE A 164 -8.45 -6.50 14.79
CA PHE A 164 -7.70 -5.28 15.09
C PHE A 164 -6.27 -5.32 14.55
N VAL A 165 -5.58 -6.46 14.64
CA VAL A 165 -4.24 -6.62 14.04
C VAL A 165 -4.32 -6.53 12.53
N ILE A 166 -5.32 -7.16 11.93
CA ILE A 166 -5.51 -7.12 10.48
C ILE A 166 -5.82 -5.69 10.03
N ALA A 167 -6.67 -4.96 10.76
CA ALA A 167 -6.99 -3.56 10.47
C ALA A 167 -5.76 -2.66 10.56
N SER A 168 -4.90 -2.92 11.54
CA SER A 168 -3.63 -2.22 11.75
C SER A 168 -2.66 -2.37 10.57
N VAL A 169 -2.55 -3.58 10.01
CA VAL A 169 -1.73 -3.86 8.82
C VAL A 169 -2.40 -3.28 7.57
N LEU A 170 -3.69 -3.55 7.36
CA LEU A 170 -4.46 -3.05 6.23
C LEU A 170 -4.38 -1.53 6.09
N ARG A 171 -4.54 -0.80 7.20
CA ARG A 171 -4.43 0.66 7.21
C ARG A 171 -3.09 1.13 6.63
N ARG A 172 -1.98 0.51 7.04
CA ARG A 172 -0.64 0.90 6.60
C ARG A 172 -0.40 0.56 5.14
N GLU A 173 -0.87 -0.60 4.67
CA GLU A 173 -0.79 -0.97 3.25
C GLU A 173 -1.63 -0.01 2.38
N LEU A 174 -2.85 0.33 2.80
CA LEU A 174 -3.71 1.27 2.06
C LEU A 174 -3.17 2.70 2.07
N GLN A 175 -2.51 3.13 3.15
CA GLN A 175 -1.86 4.45 3.22
C GLN A 175 -0.63 4.57 2.32
N GLU A 176 0.03 3.45 2.03
CA GLU A 176 1.18 3.43 1.12
C GLU A 176 0.80 2.99 -0.31
N PHE A 177 -0.49 2.70 -0.54
CA PHE A 177 -0.96 2.34 -1.87
C PHE A 177 -0.53 3.38 -2.91
N GLY A 178 0.15 2.92 -3.96
CA GLY A 178 0.63 3.78 -5.03
C GLY A 178 1.86 4.64 -4.70
N ALA A 179 2.52 4.45 -3.55
CA ALA A 179 3.78 5.12 -3.23
C ALA A 179 4.97 4.51 -4.01
N LEU A 180 5.77 5.37 -4.65
CA LEU A 180 6.98 5.00 -5.39
C LEU A 180 8.18 5.81 -4.89
N GLY A 181 9.38 5.49 -5.39
CA GLY A 181 10.60 6.25 -5.12
C GLY A 181 10.86 6.51 -3.63
N GLN A 182 11.16 7.77 -3.31
CA GLN A 182 11.48 8.23 -1.95
C GLN A 182 10.25 8.41 -1.05
N ARG A 183 9.02 8.31 -1.59
CA ARG A 183 7.78 8.41 -0.81
C ARG A 183 7.37 7.11 -0.14
N ARG A 184 8.03 6.01 -0.51
CA ARG A 184 7.91 4.73 0.17
C ARG A 184 8.44 4.84 1.59
N THR A 185 7.64 4.39 2.53
CA THR A 185 8.00 4.38 3.95
C THR A 185 7.77 2.98 4.49
N TRP A 186 6.50 2.60 4.65
CA TRP A 186 6.07 1.33 5.22
C TRP A 186 6.51 0.08 4.43
N SER A 187 6.78 0.18 3.13
CA SER A 187 7.16 -0.92 2.25
C SER A 187 8.59 -1.39 2.55
N HIS A 188 9.40 -0.49 3.12
CA HIS A 188 10.71 -0.81 3.66
C HIS A 188 10.66 -1.44 5.05
N HIS A 189 9.51 -1.50 5.71
CA HIS A 189 9.38 -2.12 7.02
C HIS A 189 9.11 -3.62 6.86
N HIS A 190 9.86 -4.45 7.59
CA HIS A 190 9.61 -5.89 7.71
C HIS A 190 9.09 -6.21 9.10
N LEU A 191 8.01 -6.98 9.19
CA LEU A 191 7.47 -7.43 10.47
C LEU A 191 8.47 -8.38 11.16
N ILE A 192 8.72 -8.15 12.45
CA ILE A 192 9.65 -8.93 13.25
C ILE A 192 9.02 -9.35 14.58
N ASP A 193 9.46 -10.48 15.11
CA ASP A 193 9.21 -10.96 16.48
C ASP A 193 10.52 -11.23 17.24
N THR A 194 11.65 -11.01 16.58
CA THR A 194 13.01 -11.21 17.07
C THR A 194 13.90 -10.08 16.55
N VAL A 195 14.87 -9.65 17.36
CA VAL A 195 15.82 -8.62 16.97
C VAL A 195 16.86 -9.24 16.02
N PRO A 196 17.14 -8.62 14.85
CA PRO A 196 18.18 -9.11 13.96
C PRO A 196 19.54 -9.14 14.65
N ALA A 197 20.14 -10.33 14.80
CA ALA A 197 21.34 -10.54 15.60
C ALA A 197 22.65 -10.08 14.90
N GLN A 198 22.63 -9.89 13.57
CA GLN A 198 23.83 -9.53 12.80
C GLN A 198 24.26 -8.07 12.98
N LEU A 199 23.47 -7.25 13.69
CA LEU A 199 23.67 -5.81 13.79
C LEU A 199 23.84 -5.38 15.24
N GLN A 200 24.71 -4.39 15.46
CA GLN A 200 24.81 -3.72 16.74
C GLN A 200 23.74 -2.63 16.84
N TRP A 201 22.82 -2.79 17.78
CA TRP A 201 21.71 -1.86 17.97
C TRP A 201 22.00 -0.81 19.04
N GLN A 202 21.84 0.46 18.68
CA GLN A 202 21.79 1.56 19.64
C GLN A 202 20.33 1.77 20.08
N TRP A 203 20.02 1.30 21.29
CA TRP A 203 18.69 1.41 21.88
C TRP A 203 18.42 2.83 22.41
N ARG A 204 17.21 3.34 22.15
CA ARG A 204 16.74 4.64 22.67
C ARG A 204 16.05 4.54 24.04
N ALA A 205 15.70 3.32 24.44
CA ALA A 205 15.06 2.97 25.70
C ALA A 205 15.37 1.49 25.99
N ASP A 206 14.92 0.98 27.14
CA ASP A 206 15.11 -0.44 27.47
C ASP A 206 14.57 -1.36 26.37
N PRO A 207 15.34 -2.38 25.95
CA PRO A 207 14.93 -3.28 24.90
C PRO A 207 13.65 -4.03 25.31
N PRO A 208 12.64 -4.13 24.42
CA PRO A 208 11.44 -4.90 24.70
C PRO A 208 11.80 -6.36 24.96
N LYS A 209 11.27 -6.94 26.05
CA LYS A 209 11.44 -8.37 26.35
C LYS A 209 10.72 -9.28 25.36
N ASP A 210 9.69 -8.75 24.70
CA ASP A 210 8.79 -9.51 23.85
C ASP A 210 8.35 -8.67 22.66
N LEU A 211 8.86 -9.04 21.48
CA LEU A 211 8.56 -8.41 20.20
C LEU A 211 7.40 -9.11 19.48
N SER A 212 6.78 -10.14 20.06
CA SER A 212 5.65 -10.81 19.42
C SER A 212 4.47 -9.84 19.23
N PRO A 213 3.82 -9.86 18.05
CA PRO A 213 2.60 -9.09 17.82
C PRO A 213 1.52 -9.49 18.83
N LYS A 214 0.91 -8.50 19.48
CA LYS A 214 -0.02 -8.72 20.57
C LYS A 214 -1.17 -7.74 20.56
N VAL A 215 -2.29 -8.17 21.12
CA VAL A 215 -3.50 -7.37 21.25
C VAL A 215 -4.03 -7.49 22.65
N LYS A 216 -4.42 -6.34 23.20
CA LYS A 216 -5.13 -6.25 24.47
C LYS A 216 -6.49 -5.64 24.19
N VAL A 217 -7.55 -6.37 24.50
CA VAL A 217 -8.93 -5.89 24.36
C VAL A 217 -9.53 -5.72 25.75
N SER A 218 -10.17 -4.58 25.98
CA SER A 218 -11.07 -4.27 27.08
C SER A 218 -12.44 -3.87 26.52
N GLU A 219 -13.41 -3.60 27.40
CA GLU A 219 -14.77 -3.21 27.01
C GLU A 219 -14.82 -1.94 26.16
N SER A 220 -13.90 -1.00 26.39
CA SER A 220 -13.89 0.32 25.74
C SER A 220 -12.76 0.54 24.74
N LEU A 221 -11.73 -0.31 24.76
CA LEU A 221 -10.48 -0.07 24.05
C LEU A 221 -9.83 -1.37 23.56
N ALA A 222 -9.33 -1.37 22.34
CA ALA A 222 -8.40 -2.37 21.86
C ALA A 222 -7.05 -1.73 21.54
N ILE A 223 -5.97 -2.35 22.00
CA ILE A 223 -4.59 -1.90 21.76
C ILE A 223 -3.87 -2.99 21.00
N VAL A 224 -3.37 -2.67 19.82
CA VAL A 224 -2.51 -3.52 19.00
C VAL A 224 -1.07 -3.04 19.14
N GLU A 225 -0.15 -3.96 19.39
CA GLU A 225 1.28 -3.70 19.40
C GLU A 225 2.01 -4.72 18.53
N PHE A 226 2.91 -4.23 17.68
CA PHE A 226 3.83 -5.05 16.90
C PHE A 226 5.09 -4.26 16.55
N PHE A 227 6.08 -4.97 15.99
CA PHE A 227 7.39 -4.40 15.71
C PHE A 227 7.78 -4.61 14.26
N THR A 228 8.56 -3.67 13.73
CA THR A 228 9.17 -3.81 12.41
C THR A 228 10.62 -3.41 12.40
N CYS A 229 11.37 -3.93 11.43
CA CYS A 229 12.70 -3.47 11.07
C CYS A 229 12.64 -2.81 9.70
N ARG A 230 13.07 -1.55 9.60
CA ARG A 230 13.26 -0.89 8.31
C ARG A 230 14.54 -1.39 7.64
N SER A 231 14.43 -1.87 6.40
CA SER A 231 15.56 -2.37 5.61
C SER A 231 16.37 -1.29 4.90
N THR A 232 15.80 -0.09 4.72
CA THR A 232 16.52 1.05 4.14
C THR A 232 17.34 1.81 5.20
N PRO A 233 18.59 2.19 4.89
CA PRO A 233 19.44 2.94 5.80
C PRO A 233 18.81 4.28 6.25
N PRO A 234 19.01 4.70 7.51
CA PRO A 234 19.58 3.88 8.59
C PRO A 234 18.64 2.75 9.00
N LEU A 235 19.15 1.53 9.16
CA LEU A 235 18.36 0.39 9.63
C LEU A 235 17.83 0.70 11.02
N THR A 236 16.51 0.62 11.19
CA THR A 236 15.83 1.13 12.38
C THR A 236 14.74 0.16 12.82
N LEU A 237 14.68 -0.13 14.12
CA LEU A 237 13.59 -0.87 14.73
C LEU A 237 12.47 0.10 15.14
N PHE A 238 11.24 -0.25 14.82
CA PHE A 238 10.06 0.52 15.17
C PHE A 238 9.11 -0.32 16.02
N ARG A 239 8.53 0.34 17.03
CA ARG A 239 7.37 -0.13 17.79
C ARG A 239 6.14 0.60 17.26
N HIS A 240 5.14 -0.17 16.85
CA HIS A 240 3.87 0.33 16.38
C HIS A 240 2.81 0.03 17.42
N VAL A 241 2.07 1.05 17.85
CA VAL A 241 0.95 0.92 18.79
C VAL A 241 -0.28 1.58 18.20
N ASP A 242 -1.33 0.80 17.97
CA ASP A 242 -2.61 1.31 17.48
C ASP A 242 -3.68 1.12 18.54
N GLN A 243 -4.41 2.20 18.83
CA GLN A 243 -5.49 2.22 19.82
C GLN A 243 -6.83 2.42 19.12
N TYR A 244 -7.76 1.49 19.31
CA TYR A 244 -9.10 1.50 18.72
C TYR A 244 -10.14 1.69 19.81
N SER A 245 -11.10 2.58 19.57
CA SER A 245 -12.27 2.72 20.43
C SER A 245 -13.23 1.54 20.23
N ALA A 246 -14.14 1.32 21.18
CA ALA A 246 -15.23 0.36 21.02
C ALA A 246 -16.13 0.66 19.81
N ALA A 247 -16.24 1.92 19.39
CA ALA A 247 -17.21 2.36 18.39
C ALA A 247 -16.75 2.17 16.94
N HIS A 248 -15.45 2.27 16.62
CA HIS A 248 -14.99 2.30 15.22
C HIS A 248 -13.59 1.69 15.01
N TYR A 249 -13.27 1.33 13.77
CA TYR A 249 -11.94 0.82 13.37
C TYR A 249 -10.96 1.92 12.95
N GLN A 250 -11.25 3.19 13.21
CA GLN A 250 -10.26 4.27 13.11
C GLN A 250 -9.31 4.22 14.32
N PRO A 251 -8.00 3.95 14.13
CA PRO A 251 -7.05 3.93 15.24
C PRO A 251 -6.48 5.32 15.53
N ASN A 252 -6.04 5.49 16.78
CA ASN A 252 -4.97 6.42 17.13
C ASN A 252 -3.64 5.66 17.14
N SER A 253 -2.76 5.97 16.20
CA SER A 253 -1.52 5.22 15.92
C SER A 253 -0.27 5.97 16.36
N ILE A 254 0.63 5.25 17.02
CA ILE A 254 1.93 5.75 17.45
C ILE A 254 3.01 4.84 16.89
N ASP A 255 3.85 5.38 16.02
CA ASP A 255 5.00 4.69 15.42
C ASP A 255 6.28 5.28 16.01
N LYS A 256 6.99 4.51 16.85
CA LYS A 256 8.18 4.98 17.57
C LYS A 256 9.41 4.19 17.18
N SER A 257 10.47 4.88 16.75
CA SER A 257 11.80 4.29 16.62
C SER A 257 12.33 3.93 18.02
N ILE A 258 12.73 2.67 18.21
CA ILE A 258 13.22 2.14 19.50
C ILE A 258 14.72 1.81 19.47
N ALA A 259 15.27 1.50 18.30
CA ALA A 259 16.70 1.29 18.11
C ALA A 259 17.11 1.65 16.69
N VAL A 260 18.37 2.05 16.53
CA VAL A 260 19.01 2.31 15.24
C VAL A 260 20.26 1.44 15.15
N ALA A 261 20.50 0.79 14.00
CA ALA A 261 21.72 0.04 13.78
C ALA A 261 22.91 1.01 13.72
N LYS A 262 24.00 0.66 14.38
CA LYS A 262 25.26 1.38 14.20
C LYS A 262 25.77 1.16 12.77
N PRO A 263 26.35 2.21 12.13
CA PRO A 263 27.03 2.07 10.85
C PRO A 263 28.24 1.13 10.96
#